data_AF-A0A433RR28-F1
#
_entry.id   AF-A0A433RR28-F1
#
_cell.length_a   1.000
_cell.length_b   1.000
_cell.length_c   1.000
_cell.angle_alpha   90.00
_cell.angle_beta   90.00
_cell.angle_gamma   90.00
#
_symmetry.space_group_name_H-M   'P 1'
#
loop_
_entity.id
_entity.type
_entity.pdbx_description
1 polymer ?
#
loop_
_entity_poly.entity_id
_entity_poly.type
_entity_poly.pdbx_seq_one_letter_code
_entity_poly.pdbx_strand_id
1 'polypeptide(L)' 'MNRLPAYLICIVIGCLSITFGMTRVLPPHIQWACLIGGILLNIISVILLYFFLQKQDVKKRIS' A
#
# COMPACT_ATOMS: atom_id res chain seq x y z
N MET A 1 16.47 -14.67 -4.91
CA MET A 1 15.39 -14.65 -3.91
C MET A 1 15.62 -13.46 -2.98
N ASN A 2 14.57 -12.80 -2.47
CA ASN A 2 14.58 -11.62 -1.56
C ASN A 2 14.17 -10.24 -2.13
N ARG A 3 13.51 -10.17 -3.29
CA ARG A 3 12.69 -8.99 -3.60
C ARG A 3 11.28 -9.24 -3.11
N LEU A 4 11.08 -9.25 -1.79
CA LEU A 4 9.77 -8.99 -1.23
C LEU A 4 9.30 -7.70 -1.91
N PRO A 5 8.26 -7.77 -2.73
CA PRO A 5 7.96 -6.66 -3.60
C PRO A 5 7.70 -5.45 -2.74
N ALA A 6 8.42 -4.36 -2.98
CA ALA A 6 8.35 -3.16 -2.16
C ALA A 6 6.90 -2.66 -1.99
N TYR A 7 6.03 -2.94 -2.97
CA TYR A 7 4.60 -2.66 -2.88
C TYR A 7 3.89 -3.40 -1.72
N LEU A 8 4.27 -4.64 -1.38
CA LEU A 8 3.68 -5.37 -0.24
C LEU A 8 4.02 -4.69 1.07
N ILE A 9 5.26 -4.20 1.22
CA ILE A 9 5.69 -3.47 2.42
C ILE A 9 4.91 -2.15 2.52
N CYS A 10 4.74 -1.42 1.42
CA CYS A 10 3.94 -0.19 1.40
C CYS A 10 2.46 -0.43 1.73
N ILE A 11 1.85 -1.52 1.25
CA ILE A 11 0.47 -1.92 1.60
C ILE A 11 0.37 -2.18 3.10
N VAL A 12 1.30 -2.96 3.66
CA VAL A 12 1.31 -3.30 5.10
C VAL A 12 1.47 -2.03 5.94
N ILE A 13 2.37 -1.12 5.57
CA ILE A 13 2.54 0.18 6.25
C ILE A 13 1.27 1.03 6.14
N GLY A 14 0.63 1.08 4.97
CA GLY A 14 -0.63 1.80 4.76
C GLY A 14 -1.76 1.27 5.66
N CYS A 15 -1.94 -0.05 5.70
CA CYS A 15 -2.93 -0.71 6.56
C CYS A 15 -2.65 -0.49 8.06
N LEU A 16 -1.38 -0.56 8.47
CA LEU A 16 -0.96 -0.27 9.84
C LEU A 16 -1.27 1.18 10.21
N SER A 17 -1.03 2.14 9.31
CA SER A 17 -1.33 3.56 9.53
C SER A 17 -2.82 3.83 9.72
N ILE A 18 -3.68 3.19 8.92
CA ILE A 18 -5.15 3.27 9.06
C ILE A 18 -5.61 2.66 10.39
N THR A 19 -5.10 1.47 10.71
CA THR A 19 -5.43 0.77 11.96
C THR A 19 -5.00 1.60 13.17
N PHE A 20 -3.79 2.17 13.14
CA PHE A 20 -3.27 3.02 14.20
C PHE A 20 -4.11 4.29 14.40
N GLY A 21 -4.57 4.91 13.30
CA GLY A 21 -5.50 6.05 13.34
C GLY A 21 -6.87 5.72 13.94
N MET A 22 -7.34 4.47 13.82
CA MET A 22 -8.60 4.00 14.41
C MET A 22 -8.46 3.59 15.88
N THR A 23 -7.33 2.98 16.27
CA THR A 23 -7.17 2.37 17.60
C THR A 23 -6.73 3.34 18.69
N ARG A 24 -5.97 4.39 18.34
CA ARG A 24 -5.51 5.38 19.31
C ARG A 24 -6.44 6.59 19.28
N VAL A 25 -6.81 7.09 20.47
CA VAL A 25 -7.48 8.39 20.64
C VAL A 25 -6.47 9.50 20.33
N LEU A 26 -6.19 9.70 19.04
CA LEU A 26 -5.43 10.85 18.57
C LEU A 26 -6.36 12.06 18.43
N PRO A 27 -5.84 13.28 18.58
CA PRO A 27 -6.60 14.46 18.23
C PRO A 27 -7.10 14.34 16.77
N PRO A 28 -8.35 14.74 16.50
CA PRO A 28 -9.06 14.39 15.27
C PRO A 28 -8.29 14.77 14.01
N HIS A 29 -7.60 15.91 14.00
CA HIS A 29 -6.77 16.35 12.87
C HIS A 29 -5.67 15.34 12.49
N ILE A 30 -5.01 14.71 13.47
CA ILE A 30 -3.92 13.76 13.22
C ILE A 30 -4.50 12.40 12.80
N GLN A 31 -5.65 12.01 13.38
CA GLN A 31 -6.37 10.81 12.97
C GLN A 31 -6.77 10.87 11.48
N TRP A 32 -7.37 11.98 11.04
CA TRP A 32 -7.74 12.19 9.64
C TRP A 32 -6.50 12.22 8.72
N ALA A 33 -5.39 12.82 9.16
CA ALA A 33 -4.14 12.82 8.40
C ALA A 33 -3.57 11.40 8.22
N CYS A 34 -3.56 10.57 9.27
CA CYS A 34 -3.14 9.17 9.18
C CYS A 34 -4.06 8.33 8.30
N LEU A 35 -5.38 8.54 8.38
CA LEU A 35 -6.37 7.86 7.53
C LEU A 35 -6.20 8.20 6.06
N ILE A 36 -6.19 9.49 5.72
CA ILE A 36 -6.04 9.97 4.34
C ILE A 36 -4.68 9.54 3.79
N GLY A 37 -3.61 9.72 4.56
CA GLY A 37 -2.26 9.31 4.19
C GLY A 37 -2.14 7.81 3.95
N GLY A 38 -2.68 6.99 4.86
CA GLY A 38 -2.68 5.53 4.75
C GLY A 38 -3.47 5.03 3.54
N ILE A 39 -4.63 5.62 3.25
CA ILE A 39 -5.45 5.29 2.08
C ILE A 39 -4.72 5.66 0.78
N LEU A 40 -4.15 6.87 0.69
CA LEU A 40 -3.41 7.30 -0.50
C LEU A 40 -2.23 6.36 -0.80
N LEU A 41 -1.49 5.99 0.24
CA LEU A 41 -0.32 5.13 0.16
C LEU A 41 -0.72 3.70 -0.28
N ASN A 42 -1.88 3.22 0.19
CA ASN A 42 -2.46 1.96 -0.26
C ASN A 42 -2.85 2.00 -1.74
N ILE A 43 -3.54 3.04 -2.19
CA ILE A 43 -3.95 3.22 -3.60
C ILE A 43 -2.73 3.20 -4.53
N ILE A 44 -1.69 3.98 -4.19
CA ILE A 44 -0.44 4.01 -4.97
C ILE A 44 0.19 2.62 -5.06
N SER A 45 0.20 1.88 -3.94
CA SER A 45 0.77 0.54 -3.89
C SER A 45 -0.01 -0.46 -4.75
N VAL A 46 -1.33 -0.37 -4.76
CA VAL A 46 -2.20 -1.19 -5.63
C VAL A 46 -1.99 -0.87 -7.11
N ILE A 47 -1.84 0.40 -7.47
CA ILE A 47 -1.55 0.81 -8.85
C ILE A 47 -0.17 0.25 -9.30
N LEU A 48 0.84 0.33 -8.43
CA LEU A 48 2.16 -0.24 -8.70
C LEU A 48 2.10 -1.76 -8.87
N LEU A 49 1.33 -2.44 -8.02
CA LEU A 49 1.07 -3.87 -8.10
C LEU A 49 0.42 -4.23 -9.44
N TYR A 50 -0.61 -3.50 -9.86
CA TYR A 50 -1.31 -3.72 -11.13
C TYR A 50 -0.35 -3.61 -12.33
N PHE A 51 0.49 -2.58 -12.34
CA PHE A 51 1.48 -2.39 -13.40
C PHE A 51 2.54 -3.50 -13.42
N PHE A 52 2.96 -3.95 -12.23
CA PHE A 52 3.91 -5.04 -12.10
C PHE A 52 3.31 -6.38 -12.56
N LEU A 53 2.05 -6.65 -12.21
CA LEU A 53 1.31 -7.82 -12.67
C LEU A 53 1.20 -7.81 -14.20
N GLN A 54 0.80 -6.68 -14.81
CA GLN A 54 0.75 -6.57 -16.28
C GLN A 54 2.09 -6.88 -16.94
N LYS A 55 3.20 -6.36 -16.41
CA LYS A 55 4.54 -6.68 -16.95
C LYS A 55 4.89 -8.16 -16.80
N GLN A 56 4.46 -8.82 -15.72
CA GLN A 56 4.68 -10.26 -15.54
C GLN A 56 3.80 -11.09 -16.49
N ASP A 57 2.54 -10.71 -16.69
CA ASP A 57 1.62 -11.38 -17.62
C ASP A 57 2.14 -11.31 -19.06
N VAL A 58 2.61 -10.14 -19.50
CA VAL A 58 3.24 -9.96 -20.81
C VAL A 58 4.49 -10.83 -20.93
N LYS A 59 5.37 -10.82 -19.91
CA LYS A 59 6.59 -11.65 -19.93
C LYS A 59 6.28 -13.15 -19.98
N LYS A 60 5.23 -13.60 -19.27
CA LYS A 60 4.82 -15.01 -19.23
C LYS A 60 4.21 -15.48 -20.55
N ARG A 61 3.62 -14.57 -21.34
CA ARG A 61 3.03 -14.90 -22.65
C ARG A 61 4.06 -15.00 -23.79
N ILE A 62 5.28 -14.50 -23.58
CA ILE A 62 6.37 -14.47 -24.58
C ILE A 62 7.42 -15.58 -24.32
N SER A 63 7.35 -16.26 -23.18
CA SER A 63 8.22 -17.40 -22.83
C SER A 63 7.54 -18.73 -23.09
#